data_AF-A0A3A8J5Y4-F1
#
_entry.id   AF-A0A3A8J5Y4-F1
#
_cell.length_a   1.000
_cell.length_b   1.000
_cell.length_c   1.000
_cell.angle_alpha   90.00
_cell.angle_beta   90.00
_cell.angle_gamma   90.00
#
_symmetry.space_group_name_H-M   'P 1'
#
loop_
_entity.id
_entity.type
_entity.pdbx_description
1 polymer ?
#
loop_
_entity_poly.entity_id
_entity_poly.type
_entity_poly.pdbx_seq_one_letter_code
_entity_poly.pdbx_strand_id
1 'polypeptide(L)'
;MNPAPRNVVSPPRQVVRAVLNEALESKLGGEVVVKSTTVSGRIFVVERKVAWTVLTGPGARSFSTALIDAKLVSREDVEQVMAECRKSGGNFCETLVAWGLVPRDTLRDLLCHHVTAQLETLFGLTEAQALFVPQPRSYASQLTFDLAELMANTPQPAVPQSQSPSGPPVLLEGEAMANVKQALEEAMKIEGAFAVCLADANSGMTLGSVGGNATFNVEAAAAGNTEVMRAKLKTMKALGIKDRIEDMLITLGEQYHIIRPLAAREGLFLYIALHRANANLAMARFRMADVEKSIQL
;
A
#
# COMPACT_ATOMS: atom_id res chain seq x y z
N MET A 1 -29.58 -6.12 -18.46
CA MET A 1 -29.72 -7.00 -17.29
C MET A 1 -28.40 -7.00 -16.54
N ASN A 2 -28.35 -6.41 -15.34
CA ASN A 2 -27.17 -6.50 -14.47
C ASN A 2 -27.04 -7.94 -13.96
N PRO A 3 -25.85 -8.58 -14.02
CA PRO A 3 -25.66 -9.87 -13.39
C PRO A 3 -25.62 -9.68 -11.86
N ALA A 4 -26.47 -10.44 -11.16
CA ALA A 4 -26.46 -10.51 -9.70
C ALA A 4 -25.21 -11.28 -9.21
N PRO A 5 -24.64 -10.93 -8.04
CA PRO A 5 -23.53 -11.66 -7.46
C PRO A 5 -23.98 -13.09 -7.09
N ARG A 6 -23.22 -14.10 -7.55
CA ARG A 6 -23.41 -15.51 -7.14
C ARG A 6 -22.30 -15.89 -6.17
N ASN A 7 -22.68 -16.41 -5.00
CA ASN A 7 -21.73 -16.93 -4.02
C ASN A 7 -21.24 -18.32 -4.45
N VAL A 8 -19.94 -18.44 -4.73
CA VAL A 8 -19.25 -19.72 -4.91
C VAL A 8 -18.87 -20.28 -3.54
N VAL A 9 -19.44 -21.43 -3.15
CA VAL A 9 -19.07 -22.13 -1.91
C VAL A 9 -17.97 -23.14 -2.24
N SER A 10 -16.72 -22.71 -2.11
CA SER A 10 -15.52 -23.58 -2.13
C SER A 10 -15.01 -23.79 -0.70
N PRO A 11 -14.30 -24.89 -0.39
CA PRO A 11 -13.73 -25.08 0.95
C PRO A 11 -12.81 -23.90 1.33
N PRO A 12 -12.73 -23.51 2.63
CA PRO A 12 -12.07 -22.27 3.07
C PRO A 12 -10.64 -22.08 2.57
N ARG A 13 -9.90 -23.17 2.33
CA ARG A 13 -8.52 -23.17 1.82
C ARG A 13 -8.36 -22.89 0.32
N GLN A 14 -9.44 -22.83 -0.47
CA GLN A 14 -9.35 -22.67 -1.93
C GLN A 14 -10.22 -21.52 -2.49
N VAL A 15 -10.85 -20.72 -1.63
CA VAL A 15 -11.77 -19.66 -2.08
C VAL A 15 -11.11 -18.65 -3.02
N VAL A 16 -9.84 -18.29 -2.78
CA VAL A 16 -9.11 -17.35 -3.63
C VAL A 16 -8.88 -17.92 -5.03
N ARG A 17 -8.48 -19.20 -5.13
CA ARG A 17 -8.30 -19.89 -6.42
C ARG A 17 -9.61 -20.02 -7.18
N ALA A 18 -10.69 -20.37 -6.48
CA ALA A 18 -12.01 -20.50 -7.09
C ALA A 18 -12.51 -19.18 -7.69
N VAL A 19 -12.41 -18.08 -6.92
CA VAL A 19 -12.83 -16.75 -7.37
C VAL A 19 -11.92 -16.21 -8.47
N LEU A 20 -10.62 -16.52 -8.44
CA LEU A 20 -9.71 -16.17 -9.54
C LEU A 20 -10.07 -16.91 -10.83
N ASN A 21 -10.39 -18.21 -10.77
CA ASN A 21 -10.83 -18.96 -11.95
C ASN A 21 -12.12 -18.37 -12.54
N GLU A 22 -13.08 -18.00 -11.69
CA GLU A 22 -14.29 -17.29 -12.13
C GLU A 22 -13.95 -15.97 -12.84
N ALA A 23 -13.03 -15.18 -12.29
CA ALA A 23 -12.57 -13.95 -12.90
C ALA A 23 -11.89 -14.15 -14.26
N LEU A 24 -11.09 -15.23 -14.40
CA LEU A 24 -10.42 -15.59 -15.65
C LEU A 24 -11.39 -16.08 -16.73
N GLU A 25 -12.57 -16.58 -16.36
CA GLU A 25 -13.61 -16.95 -17.32
C GLU A 25 -14.42 -15.73 -17.81
N SER A 26 -14.36 -14.61 -17.09
CA SER A 26 -15.08 -13.38 -17.44
C SER A 26 -14.62 -12.77 -18.76
N LYS A 27 -15.57 -12.48 -19.65
CA LYS A 27 -15.32 -11.74 -20.91
C LYS A 27 -14.97 -10.27 -20.69
N LEU A 28 -15.35 -9.69 -19.56
CA LEU A 28 -15.11 -8.27 -19.25
C LEU A 28 -13.74 -8.03 -18.60
N GLY A 29 -13.13 -9.08 -18.04
CA GLY A 29 -12.08 -8.93 -17.03
C GLY A 29 -12.62 -8.35 -15.73
N GLY A 30 -11.73 -7.85 -14.88
CA GLY A 30 -12.09 -7.19 -13.62
C GLY A 30 -11.00 -7.28 -12.57
N GLU A 31 -11.40 -7.20 -11.31
CA GLU A 31 -10.49 -7.36 -10.16
C GLU A 31 -11.04 -8.39 -9.17
N VAL A 32 -10.15 -9.23 -8.64
CA VAL A 32 -10.44 -10.09 -7.50
C VAL A 32 -9.89 -9.41 -6.25
N VAL A 33 -10.76 -9.12 -5.31
CA VAL A 33 -10.41 -8.54 -4.02
C VAL A 33 -10.31 -9.67 -3.00
N VAL A 34 -9.14 -9.83 -2.39
CA VAL A 34 -8.86 -10.83 -1.37
C VAL A 34 -8.63 -10.13 -0.03
N LYS A 35 -9.23 -10.64 1.04
CA LYS A 35 -9.03 -10.17 2.41
C LYS A 35 -8.87 -11.34 3.36
N SER A 36 -7.82 -11.32 4.17
CA SER A 36 -7.69 -12.12 5.39
C SER A 36 -7.53 -11.20 6.60
N THR A 37 -7.31 -11.79 7.77
CA THR A 37 -7.03 -11.06 9.02
C THR A 37 -5.71 -10.27 8.97
N THR A 38 -4.72 -10.73 8.21
CA THR A 38 -3.36 -10.18 8.19
C THR A 38 -2.96 -9.59 6.85
N VAL A 39 -3.52 -10.08 5.74
CA VAL A 39 -3.13 -9.70 4.40
C VAL A 39 -4.38 -9.42 3.57
N SER A 40 -4.33 -8.34 2.79
CA SER A 40 -5.28 -8.11 1.72
C SER A 40 -4.56 -8.10 0.38
N GLY A 41 -5.27 -8.41 -0.70
CA GLY A 41 -4.70 -8.35 -2.03
C GLY A 41 -5.72 -8.04 -3.09
N ARG A 42 -5.24 -7.60 -4.24
CA ARG A 42 -6.02 -7.38 -5.44
C ARG A 42 -5.34 -8.07 -6.61
N ILE A 43 -6.08 -8.89 -7.34
CA ILE A 43 -5.61 -9.54 -8.56
C ILE A 43 -6.38 -8.93 -9.73
N PHE A 44 -5.67 -8.35 -10.67
CA PHE A 44 -6.26 -7.71 -11.85
C PHE A 44 -6.26 -8.70 -13.01
N VAL A 45 -7.43 -8.91 -13.60
CA VAL A 45 -7.65 -9.88 -14.67
C VAL A 45 -8.13 -9.17 -15.93
N VAL A 46 -7.49 -9.47 -17.06
CA VAL A 46 -7.84 -8.93 -18.37
C VAL A 46 -7.72 -10.05 -19.40
N GLU A 47 -8.72 -10.20 -20.28
CA GLU A 47 -8.70 -11.18 -21.38
C GLU A 47 -8.30 -12.60 -20.93
N ARG A 48 -8.84 -13.06 -19.79
CA ARG A 48 -8.54 -14.38 -19.19
C ARG A 48 -7.11 -14.56 -18.69
N LYS A 49 -6.35 -13.48 -18.56
CA LYS A 49 -4.98 -13.46 -18.05
C LYS A 49 -4.87 -12.62 -16.80
N VAL A 50 -3.89 -12.94 -15.95
CA VAL A 50 -3.53 -12.11 -14.81
C VAL A 50 -2.61 -11.00 -15.31
N ALA A 51 -3.02 -9.76 -15.12
CA ALA A 51 -2.22 -8.58 -15.50
C ALA A 51 -1.32 -8.12 -14.35
N TRP A 52 -1.81 -8.19 -13.12
CA TRP A 52 -1.11 -7.66 -11.96
C TRP A 52 -1.67 -8.20 -10.64
N THR A 53 -0.83 -8.30 -9.61
CA THR A 53 -1.26 -8.59 -8.24
C THR A 53 -0.62 -7.61 -7.28
N VAL A 54 -1.42 -7.03 -6.37
CA VAL A 54 -0.94 -6.19 -5.26
C VAL A 54 -1.30 -6.86 -3.95
N LEU A 55 -0.35 -6.93 -3.02
CA LEU A 55 -0.60 -7.25 -1.62
C LEU A 55 -0.49 -6.02 -0.73
N THR A 56 -1.22 -6.05 0.39
CA THR A 56 -1.13 -5.08 1.47
C THR A 56 -1.23 -5.83 2.79
N GLY A 57 -0.18 -5.75 3.61
CA GLY A 57 -0.05 -6.47 4.86
C GLY A 57 1.43 -6.76 5.20
N PRO A 58 1.72 -7.41 6.33
CA PRO A 58 3.08 -7.77 6.70
C PRO A 58 3.78 -8.60 5.62
N GLY A 59 4.99 -8.21 5.24
CA GLY A 59 5.78 -8.89 4.21
C GLY A 59 5.38 -8.61 2.77
N ALA A 60 4.36 -7.76 2.52
CA ALA A 60 4.01 -7.34 1.17
C ALA A 60 5.17 -6.53 0.54
N ARG A 61 5.71 -7.02 -0.58
CA ARG A 61 6.73 -6.34 -1.37
C ARG A 61 6.10 -5.65 -2.56
N SER A 62 6.53 -4.43 -2.86
CA SER A 62 6.15 -3.72 -4.08
C SER A 62 7.02 -4.15 -5.27
N PHE A 63 6.50 -4.04 -6.50
CA PHE A 63 7.28 -4.34 -7.70
C PHE A 63 8.44 -3.36 -7.92
N SER A 64 8.27 -2.09 -7.54
CA SER A 64 9.37 -1.12 -7.60
C SER A 64 10.54 -1.51 -6.69
N THR A 65 10.28 -2.06 -5.51
CA THR A 65 11.33 -2.63 -4.66
C THR A 65 12.05 -3.79 -5.37
N ALA A 66 11.32 -4.67 -6.05
CA ALA A 66 11.94 -5.78 -6.79
C ALA A 66 12.84 -5.28 -7.94
N LEU A 67 12.45 -4.22 -8.63
CA LEU A 67 13.26 -3.60 -9.69
C LEU A 67 14.55 -2.96 -9.15
N ILE A 68 14.47 -2.30 -7.99
CA ILE A 68 15.62 -1.68 -7.32
C ILE A 68 16.56 -2.76 -6.77
N ASP A 69 16.03 -3.79 -6.11
CA ASP A 69 16.81 -4.92 -5.58
C ASP A 69 17.57 -5.64 -6.71
N ALA A 70 16.94 -5.78 -7.88
CA ALA A 70 17.56 -6.32 -9.09
C ALA A 70 18.56 -5.37 -9.77
N LYS A 71 18.75 -4.15 -9.25
CA LYS A 71 19.60 -3.09 -9.81
C LYS A 71 19.26 -2.73 -11.27
N LEU A 72 18.00 -2.90 -11.66
CA LEU A 72 17.53 -2.57 -13.00
C LEU A 72 17.18 -1.09 -13.14
N VAL A 73 16.79 -0.46 -12.03
CA VAL A 73 16.43 0.97 -11.96
C VAL A 73 16.89 1.55 -10.63
N SER A 74 17.15 2.84 -10.61
CA SER A 74 17.38 3.58 -9.37
C SER A 74 16.06 3.98 -8.70
N ARG A 75 16.14 4.42 -7.44
CA ARG A 75 14.98 4.99 -6.74
C ARG A 75 14.45 6.25 -7.43
N GLU A 76 15.35 7.05 -7.99
CA GLU A 76 15.02 8.25 -8.75
C GLU A 76 14.26 7.91 -10.04
N ASP A 77 14.72 6.91 -10.80
CA ASP A 77 14.04 6.45 -12.02
C ASP A 77 12.60 6.02 -11.71
N VAL A 78 12.40 5.26 -10.62
CA VAL A 78 11.06 4.85 -10.16
C VAL A 78 10.18 6.06 -9.84
N GLU A 79 10.71 7.04 -9.11
CA GLU A 79 9.99 8.25 -8.71
C GLU A 79 9.56 9.07 -9.94
N GLN A 80 10.45 9.22 -10.93
CA GLN A 80 10.18 9.91 -12.18
C GLN A 80 9.12 9.19 -13.02
N VAL A 81 9.25 7.86 -13.17
CA VAL A 81 8.26 7.05 -13.89
C VAL A 81 6.90 7.12 -13.22
N MET A 82 6.84 6.99 -11.89
CA MET A 82 5.58 7.13 -11.15
C MET A 82 4.99 8.54 -11.27
N ALA A 83 5.82 9.58 -11.34
CA ALA A 83 5.35 10.94 -11.61
C ALA A 83 4.72 11.05 -13.00
N GLU A 84 5.34 10.47 -14.04
CA GLU A 84 4.79 10.45 -15.38
C GLU A 84 3.49 9.64 -15.45
N CYS A 85 3.43 8.44 -14.87
CA CYS A 85 2.21 7.65 -14.83
C CYS A 85 1.06 8.39 -14.14
N ARG A 86 1.35 9.15 -13.07
CA ARG A 86 0.34 10.01 -12.41
C ARG A 86 -0.14 11.15 -13.30
N LYS A 87 0.72 11.67 -14.17
CA LYS A 87 0.41 12.78 -15.07
C LYS A 87 -0.37 12.32 -16.31
N SER A 88 0.05 11.23 -16.94
CA SER A 88 -0.52 10.71 -18.19
C SER A 88 -1.62 9.67 -17.97
N GLY A 89 -1.75 9.12 -16.76
CA GLY A 89 -2.57 7.93 -16.51
C GLY A 89 -1.95 6.65 -17.10
N GLY A 90 -0.68 6.70 -17.51
CA GLY A 90 0.04 5.61 -18.14
C GLY A 90 0.34 4.45 -17.20
N ASN A 91 0.61 3.27 -17.78
CA ASN A 91 1.01 2.09 -17.04
C ASN A 91 2.49 2.18 -16.63
N PHE A 92 2.79 1.82 -15.39
CA PHE A 92 4.15 1.88 -14.81
C PHE A 92 5.16 1.06 -15.62
N CYS A 93 4.85 -0.19 -15.93
CA CYS A 93 5.74 -1.07 -16.68
C CYS A 93 5.90 -0.64 -18.14
N GLU A 94 4.81 -0.18 -18.79
CA GLU A 94 4.92 0.36 -20.14
C GLU A 94 5.78 1.62 -20.20
N THR A 95 5.69 2.46 -19.17
CA THR A 95 6.50 3.69 -19.08
C THR A 95 7.98 3.35 -18.89
N LEU A 96 8.31 2.34 -18.07
CA LEU A 96 9.68 1.82 -17.92
C LEU A 96 10.28 1.36 -19.26
N VAL A 97 9.49 0.61 -20.05
CA VAL A 97 9.92 0.14 -21.38
C VAL A 97 10.03 1.30 -22.36
N ALA A 98 9.04 2.20 -22.39
CA ALA A 98 9.01 3.34 -23.30
C ALA A 98 10.17 4.31 -23.07
N TRP A 99 10.61 4.46 -21.82
CA TRP A 99 11.77 5.29 -21.46
C TRP A 99 13.11 4.56 -21.64
N GLY A 100 13.07 3.28 -22.04
CA GLY A 100 14.28 2.48 -22.23
C GLY A 100 15.02 2.13 -20.94
N LEU A 101 14.36 2.28 -19.78
CA LEU A 101 14.97 2.01 -18.47
C LEU A 101 15.15 0.51 -18.23
N VAL A 102 14.19 -0.30 -18.68
CA VAL A 102 14.26 -1.76 -18.56
C VAL A 102 13.83 -2.40 -19.88
N PRO A 103 14.61 -3.34 -20.44
CA PRO A 103 14.19 -4.11 -21.60
C PRO A 103 12.88 -4.85 -21.34
N ARG A 104 12.00 -4.90 -22.34
CA ARG A 104 10.66 -5.50 -22.20
C ARG A 104 10.70 -6.95 -21.72
N ASP A 105 11.59 -7.77 -22.26
CA ASP A 105 11.68 -9.19 -21.90
C ASP A 105 12.13 -9.37 -20.45
N THR A 106 13.17 -8.63 -20.03
CA THR A 106 13.63 -8.62 -18.63
C THR A 106 12.53 -8.16 -17.67
N LEU A 107 11.78 -7.11 -18.06
CA LEU A 107 10.67 -6.60 -17.25
C LEU A 107 9.53 -7.61 -17.15
N ARG A 108 9.20 -8.30 -18.26
CA ARG A 108 8.19 -9.35 -18.31
C ARG A 108 8.58 -10.51 -17.39
N ASP A 109 9.82 -10.98 -17.44
CA ASP A 109 10.32 -12.06 -16.61
C ASP A 109 10.24 -11.70 -15.12
N LEU A 110 10.75 -10.53 -14.75
CA LEU A 110 10.72 -10.09 -13.34
C LEU A 110 9.28 -9.91 -12.85
N LEU A 111 8.41 -9.35 -13.69
CA LEU A 111 7.01 -9.18 -13.34
C LEU A 111 6.29 -10.52 -13.18
N CYS A 112 6.57 -11.51 -14.03
CA CYS A 112 6.06 -12.86 -13.91
C CYS A 112 6.41 -13.45 -12.54
N HIS A 113 7.69 -13.42 -12.16
CA HIS A 113 8.15 -13.90 -10.85
C HIS A 113 7.49 -13.16 -9.69
N HIS A 114 7.36 -11.84 -9.80
CA HIS A 114 6.71 -11.02 -8.78
C HIS A 114 5.24 -11.41 -8.60
N VAL A 115 4.47 -11.46 -9.70
CA VAL A 115 3.06 -11.84 -9.68
C VAL A 115 2.87 -13.25 -9.14
N THR A 116 3.72 -14.21 -9.52
CA THR A 116 3.72 -15.58 -8.97
C THR A 116 3.88 -15.58 -7.45
N ALA A 117 4.90 -14.89 -6.92
CA ALA A 117 5.14 -14.83 -5.47
C ALA A 117 3.95 -14.20 -4.69
N GLN A 118 3.32 -13.16 -5.26
CA GLN A 118 2.13 -12.55 -4.65
C GLN A 118 0.94 -13.51 -4.66
N LEU A 119 0.72 -14.24 -5.76
CA LEU A 119 -0.37 -15.22 -5.85
C LEU A 119 -0.16 -16.41 -4.91
N GLU A 120 1.05 -16.91 -4.76
CA GLU A 120 1.37 -17.95 -3.79
C GLU A 120 1.02 -17.54 -2.37
N THR A 121 1.38 -16.30 -2.00
CA THR A 121 1.03 -15.74 -0.70
C THR A 121 -0.48 -15.70 -0.51
N LEU A 122 -1.24 -15.27 -1.53
CA LEU A 122 -2.71 -15.25 -1.47
C LEU A 122 -3.34 -16.63 -1.41
N PHE A 123 -2.80 -17.60 -2.15
CA PHE A 123 -3.28 -18.98 -2.15
C PHE A 123 -2.94 -19.74 -0.87
N GLY A 124 -1.92 -19.30 -0.14
CA GLY A 124 -1.53 -19.85 1.16
C GLY A 124 -2.42 -19.40 2.33
N LEU A 125 -3.31 -18.42 2.12
CA LEU A 125 -4.17 -17.90 3.19
C LEU A 125 -5.21 -18.92 3.63
N THR A 126 -5.23 -19.24 4.93
CA THR A 126 -6.14 -20.24 5.51
C THR A 126 -7.55 -19.73 5.80
N GLU A 127 -7.68 -18.43 6.07
CA GLU A 127 -8.95 -17.75 6.37
C GLU A 127 -9.09 -16.48 5.51
N ALA A 128 -9.17 -16.68 4.20
CA ALA A 128 -9.40 -15.59 3.25
C ALA A 128 -10.87 -15.51 2.85
N GLN A 129 -11.32 -14.31 2.53
CA GLN A 129 -12.51 -14.02 1.75
C GLN A 129 -12.05 -13.46 0.40
N ALA A 130 -12.71 -13.87 -0.69
CA ALA A 130 -12.42 -13.36 -2.03
C ALA A 130 -13.72 -12.94 -2.72
N LEU A 131 -13.68 -11.83 -3.45
CA LEU A 131 -14.79 -11.32 -4.23
C LEU A 131 -14.29 -10.91 -5.61
N PHE A 132 -14.94 -11.41 -6.66
CA PHE A 132 -14.72 -10.93 -8.02
C PHE A 132 -15.62 -9.73 -8.32
N VAL A 133 -15.01 -8.65 -8.83
CA VAL A 133 -15.67 -7.43 -9.27
C VAL A 133 -15.45 -7.28 -10.78
N PRO A 134 -16.42 -7.67 -11.62
CA PRO A 134 -16.32 -7.52 -13.07
C PRO A 134 -16.24 -6.05 -13.44
N GLN A 135 -15.21 -5.66 -14.18
CA GLN A 135 -15.03 -4.29 -14.66
C GLN A 135 -14.37 -4.33 -16.03
N PRO A 136 -14.89 -3.59 -17.02
CA PRO A 136 -14.22 -3.46 -18.31
C PRO A 136 -12.83 -2.87 -18.10
N ARG A 137 -11.80 -3.63 -18.46
CA ARG A 137 -10.41 -3.16 -18.45
C ARG A 137 -9.84 -3.35 -19.84
N SER A 138 -9.34 -2.27 -20.41
CA SER A 138 -8.48 -2.33 -21.59
C SER A 138 -7.04 -2.25 -21.09
N TYR A 139 -6.31 -3.35 -21.26
CA TYR A 139 -4.87 -3.41 -21.02
C TYR A 139 -4.23 -3.65 -22.38
N ALA A 140 -3.53 -2.66 -22.91
CA ALA A 140 -2.87 -2.74 -24.21
C ALA A 140 -1.53 -3.52 -24.17
N SER A 141 -1.25 -4.24 -23.07
CA SER A 141 0.10 -4.70 -22.74
C SER A 141 0.30 -6.19 -22.96
N GLN A 142 1.46 -6.53 -23.52
CA GLN A 142 2.00 -7.89 -23.55
C GLN A 142 2.47 -8.37 -22.15
N LEU A 143 2.30 -7.58 -21.09
CA LEU A 143 2.67 -7.90 -19.70
C LEU A 143 1.49 -8.51 -18.93
N THR A 144 0.82 -9.47 -19.56
CA THR A 144 -0.22 -10.30 -18.95
C THR A 144 0.21 -11.76 -19.03
N PHE A 145 -0.25 -12.56 -18.07
CA PHE A 145 0.26 -13.92 -17.85
C PHE A 145 -0.90 -14.91 -17.76
N ASP A 146 -0.74 -16.05 -18.43
CA ASP A 146 -1.67 -17.16 -18.28
C ASP A 146 -1.49 -17.78 -16.88
N LEU A 147 -2.59 -18.20 -16.23
CA LEU A 147 -2.47 -18.77 -14.89
C LEU A 147 -1.58 -20.02 -14.86
N ALA A 148 -1.59 -20.82 -15.94
CA ALA A 148 -0.70 -21.97 -16.09
C ALA A 148 0.79 -21.58 -16.15
N GLU A 149 1.13 -20.47 -16.82
CA GLU A 149 2.49 -19.91 -16.87
C GLU A 149 2.96 -19.51 -15.45
N LEU A 150 2.10 -18.81 -14.71
CA LEU A 150 2.40 -18.37 -13.34
C LEU A 150 2.56 -19.54 -12.36
N MET A 151 1.77 -20.60 -12.53
CA MET A 151 1.82 -21.79 -11.66
C MET A 151 2.97 -22.74 -12.00
N ALA A 152 3.41 -22.80 -13.26
CA ALA A 152 4.57 -23.60 -13.66
C ALA A 152 5.90 -23.03 -13.10
N ASN A 153 5.96 -21.71 -12.88
CA ASN A 153 7.12 -20.98 -12.36
C ASN A 153 7.15 -20.83 -10.83
N THR A 154 6.42 -21.67 -10.08
CA THR A 154 6.46 -21.69 -8.61
C THR A 154 7.92 -21.96 -8.17
N PRO A 155 8.60 -21.01 -7.47
CA PRO A 155 9.95 -21.26 -6.99
C PRO A 155 9.90 -22.43 -6.01
N GLN A 156 10.62 -23.50 -6.32
CA GLN A 156 10.81 -24.63 -5.42
C GLN A 156 11.44 -24.10 -4.12
N PRO A 157 10.96 -24.47 -2.92
CA PRO A 157 11.46 -23.89 -1.67
C PRO A 157 12.97 -24.14 -1.55
N ALA A 158 13.74 -23.08 -1.74
CA ALA A 158 15.18 -23.10 -1.52
C ALA A 158 15.43 -23.22 -0.02
N VAL A 159 16.13 -24.28 0.36
CA VAL A 159 16.73 -24.46 1.68
C VAL A 159 17.52 -23.18 2.04
N PRO A 160 17.35 -22.59 3.23
CA PRO A 160 18.04 -21.34 3.56
C PRO A 160 19.55 -21.59 3.63
N GLN A 161 20.29 -21.07 2.65
CA GLN A 161 21.73 -20.91 2.77
C GLN A 161 22.01 -19.58 3.47
N SER A 162 22.65 -19.66 4.62
CA SER A 162 23.18 -18.54 5.38
C SER A 162 24.18 -17.75 4.54
N GLN A 163 23.79 -16.56 4.09
CA GLN A 163 24.72 -15.54 3.61
C GLN A 163 24.42 -14.23 4.33
N SER A 164 25.35 -13.84 5.20
CA SER A 164 25.44 -12.52 5.80
C SER A 164 25.74 -11.48 4.71
N PRO A 165 25.06 -10.32 4.66
CA PRO A 165 25.50 -9.24 3.79
C PRO A 165 26.71 -8.53 4.43
N SER A 166 27.88 -8.67 3.81
CA SER A 166 29.06 -7.83 4.08
C SER A 166 28.98 -6.55 3.25
N GLY A 167 28.42 -5.51 3.85
CA GLY A 167 28.63 -4.11 3.45
C GLY A 167 28.88 -3.27 4.71
N PRO A 168 29.72 -2.21 4.66
CA PRO A 168 29.96 -1.39 5.84
C PRO A 168 28.62 -0.76 6.31
N PRO A 169 28.36 -0.70 7.63
CA PRO A 169 27.11 -0.17 8.15
C PRO A 169 27.03 1.33 7.91
N VAL A 170 25.97 1.77 7.21
CA VAL A 170 25.56 3.17 7.21
C VAL A 170 24.91 3.43 8.58
N LEU A 171 25.68 4.02 9.50
CA LEU A 171 25.30 4.27 10.90
C LEU A 171 24.23 5.36 11.10
N LEU A 172 23.39 5.67 10.10
CA LEU A 172 22.42 6.78 10.17
C LEU A 172 20.94 6.33 10.23
N GLU A 173 20.61 5.09 9.88
CA GLU A 173 19.20 4.63 9.85
C GLU A 173 18.67 4.16 11.22
N GLY A 174 19.56 3.74 12.13
CA GLY A 174 19.18 3.21 13.45
C GLY A 174 18.67 4.28 14.41
N GLU A 175 19.28 5.46 14.42
CA GLU A 175 18.93 6.56 15.33
C GLU A 175 17.63 7.27 14.90
N ALA A 176 17.46 7.50 13.60
CA ALA A 176 16.25 8.11 13.05
C ALA A 176 15.00 7.25 13.29
N MET A 177 15.11 5.92 13.09
CA MET A 177 13.99 5.01 13.34
C MET A 177 13.66 4.87 14.84
N ALA A 178 14.68 4.95 15.72
CA ALA A 178 14.47 4.97 17.16
C ALA A 178 13.72 6.23 17.64
N ASN A 179 14.05 7.40 17.08
CA ASN A 179 13.35 8.65 17.38
C ASN A 179 11.87 8.61 16.95
N VAL A 180 11.58 8.11 15.74
CA VAL A 180 10.19 7.98 15.25
C VAL A 180 9.36 7.10 16.19
N LYS A 181 9.90 5.93 16.57
CA LYS A 181 9.20 5.02 17.48
C LYS A 181 8.88 5.69 18.82
N GLN A 182 9.84 6.38 19.42
CA GLN A 182 9.64 7.09 20.68
C GLN A 182 8.58 8.20 20.57
N ALA A 183 8.59 8.97 19.48
CA ALA A 183 7.60 10.00 19.23
C ALA A 183 6.18 9.42 19.11
N LEU A 184 6.01 8.29 18.41
CA LEU A 184 4.72 7.61 18.29
C LEU A 184 4.23 7.05 19.63
N GLU A 185 5.13 6.48 20.44
CA GLU A 185 4.82 6.02 21.80
C GLU A 185 4.38 7.17 22.71
N GLU A 186 4.99 8.36 22.58
CA GLU A 186 4.56 9.55 23.33
C GLU A 186 3.20 10.08 22.86
N ALA A 187 2.95 10.10 21.55
CA ALA A 187 1.63 10.46 21.01
C ALA A 187 0.53 9.47 21.46
N MET A 188 0.86 8.19 21.62
CA MET A 188 -0.11 7.18 22.09
C MET A 188 -0.55 7.41 23.55
N LYS A 189 0.22 8.17 24.34
CA LYS A 189 -0.15 8.55 25.72
C LYS A 189 -1.18 9.68 25.77
N ILE A 190 -1.53 10.29 24.65
CA ILE A 190 -2.57 11.32 24.59
C ILE A 190 -3.90 10.70 25.04
N GLU A 191 -4.59 11.39 25.93
CA GLU A 191 -5.82 10.88 26.52
C GLU A 191 -6.88 10.56 25.45
N GLY A 192 -7.41 9.34 25.50
CA GLY A 192 -8.36 8.82 24.53
C GLY A 192 -7.74 8.29 23.24
N ALA A 193 -6.43 8.42 23.02
CA ALA A 193 -5.75 7.85 21.86
C ALA A 193 -5.82 6.32 21.87
N PHE A 194 -6.16 5.73 20.73
CA PHE A 194 -6.13 4.28 20.55
C PHE A 194 -5.38 3.84 19.30
N ALA A 195 -4.97 4.77 18.44
CA ALA A 195 -4.12 4.51 17.29
C ALA A 195 -3.34 5.76 16.90
N VAL A 196 -2.05 5.61 16.59
CA VAL A 196 -1.18 6.67 16.08
C VAL A 196 -0.33 6.11 14.93
N CYS A 197 -0.08 6.89 13.90
CA CYS A 197 0.97 6.57 12.94
C CYS A 197 1.63 7.82 12.35
N LEU A 198 2.83 7.60 11.81
CA LEU A 198 3.50 8.53 10.91
C LEU A 198 3.41 7.97 9.49
N ALA A 199 2.93 8.76 8.54
CA ALA A 199 2.76 8.31 7.17
C ALA A 199 3.21 9.36 6.14
N ASP A 200 3.50 8.88 4.94
CA ASP A 200 3.88 9.67 3.80
C ASP A 200 2.64 10.06 2.97
N ALA A 201 2.39 11.36 2.88
CA ALA A 201 1.33 12.03 2.11
C ALA A 201 1.37 11.72 0.61
N ASN A 202 2.51 11.30 0.09
CA ASN A 202 2.78 11.14 -1.32
C ASN A 202 2.67 9.70 -1.81
N SER A 203 2.66 8.72 -0.91
CA SER A 203 2.58 7.29 -1.21
C SER A 203 1.48 6.58 -0.43
N GLY A 204 1.03 7.14 0.70
CA GLY A 204 0.16 6.46 1.65
C GLY A 204 0.89 5.42 2.50
N MET A 205 2.22 5.36 2.42
CA MET A 205 3.05 4.44 3.19
C MET A 205 3.11 4.89 4.64
N THR A 206 2.89 3.96 5.57
CA THR A 206 3.09 4.20 7.00
C THR A 206 4.55 3.90 7.36
N LEU A 207 5.25 4.89 7.93
CA LEU A 207 6.64 4.78 8.37
C LEU A 207 6.74 4.11 9.75
N GLY A 208 5.70 4.28 10.58
CA GLY A 208 5.56 3.60 11.86
C GLY A 208 4.17 3.81 12.43
N SER A 209 3.69 2.86 13.23
CA SER A 209 2.39 2.89 13.88
C SER A 209 2.46 2.33 15.29
N VAL A 210 1.57 2.81 16.17
CA VAL A 210 1.37 2.31 17.53
C VAL A 210 -0.13 2.26 17.79
N GLY A 211 -0.61 1.18 18.42
CA GLY A 211 -2.03 0.97 18.71
C GLY A 211 -2.80 0.35 17.55
N GLY A 212 -4.05 0.76 17.38
CA GLY A 212 -5.03 0.05 16.57
C GLY A 212 -5.72 -1.07 17.35
N ASN A 213 -6.65 -1.75 16.70
CA ASN A 213 -7.32 -2.92 17.26
C ASN A 213 -7.82 -3.82 16.12
N ALA A 214 -8.46 -4.94 16.47
CA ALA A 214 -8.96 -5.91 15.49
C ALA A 214 -9.93 -5.31 14.45
N THR A 215 -10.61 -4.21 14.78
CA THR A 215 -11.59 -3.55 13.90
C THR A 215 -11.06 -2.25 13.29
N PHE A 216 -9.86 -1.80 13.69
CA PHE A 216 -9.28 -0.54 13.27
C PHE A 216 -7.82 -0.72 12.85
N ASN A 217 -7.62 -0.82 11.55
CA ASN A 217 -6.30 -0.90 10.93
C ASN A 217 -5.76 0.52 10.71
N VAL A 218 -4.66 0.85 11.40
CA VAL A 218 -4.08 2.20 11.43
C VAL A 218 -3.48 2.57 10.08
N GLU A 219 -2.84 1.62 9.40
CA GLU A 219 -2.19 1.80 8.10
C GLU A 219 -3.23 2.06 6.99
N ALA A 220 -4.36 1.34 7.02
CA ALA A 220 -5.47 1.56 6.11
C ALA A 220 -6.12 2.94 6.35
N ALA A 221 -6.28 3.33 7.62
CA ALA A 221 -6.74 4.67 7.95
C ALA A 221 -5.75 5.74 7.46
N ALA A 222 -4.44 5.53 7.61
CA ALA A 222 -3.40 6.42 7.11
C ALA A 222 -3.44 6.57 5.58
N ALA A 223 -3.59 5.46 4.85
CA ALA A 223 -3.74 5.46 3.40
C ALA A 223 -5.00 6.22 2.96
N GLY A 224 -6.13 6.03 3.65
CA GLY A 224 -7.35 6.81 3.39
C GLY A 224 -7.18 8.30 3.68
N ASN A 225 -6.54 8.65 4.80
CA ASN A 225 -6.27 10.03 5.21
C ASN A 225 -5.28 10.74 4.28
N THR A 226 -4.41 9.99 3.61
CA THR A 226 -3.53 10.49 2.56
C THR A 226 -4.33 11.10 1.41
N GLU A 227 -5.43 10.47 1.00
CA GLU A 227 -6.30 11.01 -0.06
C GLU A 227 -7.02 12.29 0.39
N VAL A 228 -7.43 12.37 1.65
CA VAL A 228 -8.04 13.59 2.23
C VAL A 228 -7.05 14.75 2.17
N MET A 229 -5.82 14.51 2.61
CA MET A 229 -4.77 15.54 2.60
C MET A 229 -4.41 15.97 1.18
N ARG A 230 -4.24 15.02 0.26
CA ARG A 230 -3.96 15.30 -1.17
C ARG A 230 -5.07 16.14 -1.79
N ALA A 231 -6.33 15.78 -1.55
CA ALA A 231 -7.48 16.54 -2.04
C ALA A 231 -7.48 17.98 -1.49
N LYS A 232 -7.17 18.15 -0.20
CA LYS A 232 -7.09 19.49 0.41
C LYS A 232 -5.94 20.31 -0.15
N LEU A 233 -4.74 19.74 -0.28
CA LEU A 233 -3.57 20.40 -0.86
C LEU A 233 -3.81 20.81 -2.32
N LYS A 234 -4.41 19.93 -3.13
CA LYS A 234 -4.82 20.24 -4.50
C LYS A 234 -5.81 21.41 -4.55
N THR A 235 -6.76 21.44 -3.63
CA THR A 235 -7.75 22.53 -3.53
C THR A 235 -7.09 23.85 -3.13
N MET A 236 -6.17 23.83 -2.17
CA MET A 236 -5.40 25.02 -1.78
C MET A 236 -4.62 25.60 -2.96
N LYS A 237 -3.96 24.72 -3.74
CA LYS A 237 -3.26 25.12 -4.96
C LYS A 237 -4.20 25.73 -6.00
N ALA A 238 -5.35 25.12 -6.23
CA ALA A 238 -6.34 25.62 -7.18
C ALA A 238 -6.92 26.99 -6.78
N LEU A 239 -7.09 27.23 -5.47
CA LEU A 239 -7.59 28.48 -4.92
C LEU A 239 -6.47 29.53 -4.68
N GLY A 240 -5.21 29.20 -4.92
CA GLY A 240 -4.08 30.10 -4.67
C GLY A 240 -3.83 30.40 -3.19
N ILE A 241 -4.27 29.54 -2.28
CA ILE A 241 -4.02 29.67 -0.83
C ILE A 241 -2.53 29.38 -0.58
N LYS A 242 -1.80 30.38 -0.08
CA LYS A 242 -0.34 30.31 0.18
C LYS A 242 0.00 29.86 1.61
N ASP A 243 -1.00 29.58 2.43
CA ASP A 243 -0.82 29.12 3.80
C ASP A 243 -0.54 27.61 3.86
N ARG A 244 -0.17 27.09 5.03
CA ARG A 244 0.01 25.65 5.27
C ARG A 244 -1.14 25.08 6.12
N ILE A 245 -1.35 23.78 5.99
CA ILE A 245 -2.26 23.05 6.89
C ILE A 245 -1.53 22.84 8.22
N GLU A 246 -2.04 23.39 9.31
CA GLU A 246 -1.51 23.09 10.65
C GLU A 246 -1.96 21.72 11.15
N ASP A 247 -3.26 21.44 11.05
CA ASP A 247 -3.85 20.13 11.22
C ASP A 247 -5.22 20.06 10.53
N MET A 248 -5.76 18.85 10.44
CA MET A 248 -7.13 18.58 10.03
C MET A 248 -7.79 17.73 11.10
N LEU A 249 -8.99 18.12 11.51
CA LEU A 249 -9.83 17.37 12.43
C LEU A 249 -11.03 16.77 11.68
N ILE A 250 -11.22 15.47 11.82
CA ILE A 250 -12.43 14.77 11.38
C ILE A 250 -13.12 14.22 12.63
N THR A 251 -14.40 14.56 12.79
CA THR A 251 -15.23 14.13 13.91
C THR A 251 -16.25 13.10 13.46
N LEU A 252 -16.25 11.94 14.12
CA LEU A 252 -17.26 10.90 13.98
C LEU A 252 -18.11 10.82 15.26
N GLY A 253 -19.12 9.95 15.26
CA GLY A 253 -19.99 9.75 16.44
C GLY A 253 -19.20 9.38 17.69
N GLU A 254 -18.25 8.45 17.56
CA GLU A 254 -17.47 7.87 18.66
C GLU A 254 -15.98 8.23 18.63
N GLN A 255 -15.51 8.88 17.56
CA GLN A 255 -14.08 9.03 17.30
C GLN A 255 -13.72 10.45 16.87
N TYR A 256 -12.54 10.89 17.28
CA TYR A 256 -11.84 12.02 16.68
C TYR A 256 -10.64 11.53 15.90
N HIS A 257 -10.38 12.14 14.75
CA HIS A 257 -9.22 11.87 13.93
C HIS A 257 -8.48 13.18 13.67
N ILE A 258 -7.20 13.22 14.02
CA ILE A 258 -6.37 14.40 13.79
C ILE A 258 -5.24 14.01 12.85
N ILE A 259 -5.10 14.76 11.76
CA ILE A 259 -4.04 14.63 10.76
C ILE A 259 -3.20 15.89 10.84
N ARG A 260 -1.92 15.77 11.17
CA ARG A 260 -1.00 16.89 11.33
C ARG A 260 0.21 16.73 10.39
N PRO A 261 0.32 17.53 9.32
CA PRO A 261 1.52 17.55 8.50
C PRO A 261 2.75 17.95 9.33
N LEU A 262 3.91 17.36 9.03
CA LEU A 262 5.18 17.74 9.66
C LEU A 262 5.66 19.06 9.04
N ALA A 263 5.94 20.06 9.88
CA ALA A 263 6.47 21.33 9.43
C ALA A 263 7.93 21.22 8.98
N ALA A 264 8.71 20.35 9.62
CA ALA A 264 10.13 20.14 9.30
C ALA A 264 10.34 19.33 8.01
N ARG A 265 9.36 18.53 7.59
CA ARG A 265 9.49 17.63 6.45
C ARG A 265 8.18 17.53 5.68
N GLU A 266 8.10 18.27 4.58
CA GLU A 266 6.96 18.20 3.68
C GLU A 266 6.74 16.78 3.17
N GLY A 267 5.47 16.42 2.98
CA GLY A 267 5.10 15.10 2.50
C GLY A 267 4.97 14.04 3.59
N LEU A 268 5.24 14.36 4.86
CA LEU A 268 4.93 13.49 6.00
C LEU A 268 3.81 14.08 6.87
N PHE A 269 3.05 13.22 7.53
CA PHE A 269 2.05 13.62 8.50
C PHE A 269 1.93 12.63 9.65
N LEU A 270 1.70 13.16 10.85
CA LEU A 270 1.30 12.41 12.02
C LEU A 270 -0.22 12.27 12.04
N TYR A 271 -0.70 11.08 12.33
CA TYR A 271 -2.12 10.77 12.42
C TYR A 271 -2.42 10.13 13.77
N ILE A 272 -3.52 10.54 14.40
CA ILE A 272 -4.02 9.97 15.63
C ILE A 272 -5.54 9.79 15.57
N ALA A 273 -6.01 8.65 16.06
CA ALA A 273 -7.42 8.37 16.31
C ALA A 273 -7.67 8.29 17.81
N LEU A 274 -8.73 8.97 18.27
CA LEU A 274 -9.09 9.05 19.68
C LEU A 274 -10.55 8.65 19.90
N HIS A 275 -10.84 8.02 21.03
CA HIS A 275 -12.20 7.80 21.52
C HIS A 275 -12.79 9.12 22.04
N ARG A 276 -13.87 9.56 21.40
CA ARG A 276 -14.54 10.84 21.72
C ARG A 276 -15.02 10.92 23.16
N ALA A 277 -15.42 9.80 23.76
CA ALA A 277 -15.91 9.75 25.13
C ALA A 277 -14.89 10.23 26.16
N ASN A 278 -13.59 10.01 25.90
CA ASN A 278 -12.53 10.23 26.87
C ASN A 278 -11.49 11.27 26.38
N ALA A 279 -11.53 11.68 25.11
CA ALA A 279 -10.50 12.52 24.54
C ALA A 279 -10.67 14.01 24.90
N ASN A 280 -9.60 14.62 25.40
CA ASN A 280 -9.48 16.07 25.49
C ASN A 280 -8.90 16.63 24.17
N LEU A 281 -9.77 17.10 23.27
CA LEU A 281 -9.38 17.55 21.93
C LEU A 281 -8.35 18.70 21.94
N ALA A 282 -8.50 19.66 22.85
CA ALA A 282 -7.57 20.79 22.95
C ALA A 282 -6.17 20.31 23.34
N MET A 283 -6.10 19.43 24.34
CA MET A 283 -4.84 18.84 24.78
C MET A 283 -4.25 17.91 23.70
N ALA A 284 -5.09 17.15 23.00
CA ALA A 284 -4.64 16.27 21.91
C ALA A 284 -3.95 17.06 20.79
N ARG A 285 -4.54 18.17 20.32
CA ARG A 285 -3.93 19.04 19.30
C ARG A 285 -2.62 19.68 19.79
N PHE A 286 -2.61 20.16 21.03
CA PHE A 286 -1.41 20.74 21.65
C PHE A 286 -0.27 19.72 21.74
N ARG A 287 -0.53 18.53 22.32
CA ARG A 287 0.47 17.46 22.47
C ARG A 287 0.94 16.92 21.13
N MET A 288 0.04 16.78 20.14
CA MET A 288 0.41 16.40 18.78
C MET A 288 1.39 17.39 18.14
N ALA A 289 1.22 18.70 18.40
CA ALA A 289 2.16 19.71 17.91
C ALA A 289 3.54 19.62 18.58
N ASP A 290 3.61 19.23 19.85
CA ASP A 290 4.88 19.01 20.54
C ASP A 290 5.58 17.73 20.07
N VAL A 291 4.82 16.63 19.91
CA VAL A 291 5.34 15.36 19.37
C VAL A 291 5.86 15.57 17.95
N GLU A 292 5.12 16.26 17.10
CA GLU A 292 5.53 16.55 15.71
C GLU A 292 6.89 17.27 15.66
N LYS A 293 7.14 18.24 16.54
CA LYS A 293 8.44 18.94 16.62
C LYS A 293 9.59 18.05 17.13
N SER A 294 9.28 16.96 17.84
CA SER A 294 10.30 16.05 18.38
C SER A 294 10.82 15.02 17.36
N ILE A 295 10.12 14.87 16.23
CA ILE A 295 10.48 13.94 15.17
C ILE A 295 11.66 14.51 14.37
N GLN A 296 12.76 13.76 14.34
CA GLN A 296 13.98 14.07 13.61
C GLN A 296 14.18 12.99 12.54
N LEU A 297 14.07 13.40 11.27
CA LEU A 297 14.08 12.51 10.10
C LEU A 297 14.93 13.07 8.97
#